data_AF-A0A1M7MR26-F1
#
_entry.id   AF-A0A1M7MR26-F1
#
_cell.length_a   1.000
_cell.length_b   1.000
_cell.length_c   1.000
_cell.angle_alpha   90.00
_cell.angle_beta   90.00
_cell.angle_gamma   90.00
#
_symmetry.space_group_name_H-M   'P 1'
#
loop_
_entity.id
_entity.type
_entity.pdbx_description
1 polymer ?
#
loop_
_entity_poly.entity_id
_entity_poly.type
_entity_poly.pdbx_seq_one_letter_code
_entity_poly.pdbx_strand_id
1 'polypeptide(L)'
;MDSVITYQDYHAFMRDWFSDKKTHTAMTWREFSKLAGFRSPVYLKLVCEGKSGLRGPGILRVAHAMGLDGFELAYFRSLVAFNQARREAIRQKHFEEMQALSKAHCVNVLGQKSMGYFESWLNPVLRELVPHMPGKKPKQVAVQCMPKITAKQVSATIEYLTAMGLLKKSGKNKFEQTNKTVSTGKMDFVPLAVQQMHLQMGAFALDAIKNVPLSERSVSGLTLGLTQKSFQKIVKELADFRRRIIAIATEDDDMERVYRLNLQLFPLTWSVKPKKD
;
A
#
# COMPACT_ATOMS: atom_id res chain seq x y z
N MET A 1 20.85 -7.37 1.04
CA MET A 1 19.89 -6.58 0.22
C MET A 1 18.53 -7.28 0.11
N ASP A 2 17.43 -6.53 0.17
CA ASP A 2 16.08 -7.05 -0.11
C ASP A 2 15.83 -7.23 -1.62
N SER A 3 14.88 -8.09 -2.01
CA SER A 3 14.52 -8.29 -3.43
C SER A 3 13.87 -7.03 -4.02
N VAL A 4 14.06 -6.79 -5.33
CA VAL A 4 13.55 -5.60 -6.05
C VAL A 4 12.06 -5.36 -5.86
N ILE A 5 11.31 -6.42 -5.60
CA ILE A 5 9.86 -6.36 -5.44
C ILE A 5 9.39 -5.66 -4.15
N THR A 6 10.28 -5.46 -3.17
CA THR A 6 9.95 -4.74 -1.93
C THR A 6 9.94 -3.24 -2.13
N TYR A 7 10.46 -2.79 -3.27
CA TYR A 7 10.62 -1.39 -3.61
C TYR A 7 9.45 -0.89 -4.46
N GLN A 8 9.06 0.36 -4.20
CA GLN A 8 8.18 1.17 -5.06
C GLN A 8 8.87 2.40 -5.63
N ASP A 9 10.17 2.57 -5.36
CA ASP A 9 11.02 3.56 -5.99
C ASP A 9 12.27 2.85 -6.54
N TYR A 10 12.41 2.79 -7.86
CA TYR A 10 13.58 2.17 -8.47
C TYR A 10 14.89 2.91 -8.15
N HIS A 11 14.83 4.21 -7.84
CA HIS A 11 16.02 4.97 -7.43
C HIS A 11 16.52 4.51 -6.07
N ALA A 12 15.60 4.24 -5.13
CA ALA A 12 15.92 3.66 -3.83
C ALA A 12 16.52 2.26 -3.97
N PHE A 13 15.89 1.40 -4.79
CA PHE A 13 16.43 0.07 -5.07
C PHE A 13 17.87 0.12 -5.60
N MET A 14 18.13 0.97 -6.61
CA MET A 14 19.47 1.09 -7.18
C MET A 14 20.50 1.64 -6.19
N ARG A 15 20.11 2.54 -5.26
CA ARG A 15 20.99 3.02 -4.18
C ARG A 15 21.34 1.92 -3.19
N ASP A 16 20.37 1.14 -2.78
CA ASP A 16 20.56 0.07 -1.80
C ASP A 16 21.42 -1.06 -2.41
N TRP A 17 21.15 -1.42 -3.66
CA TRP A 17 21.99 -2.37 -4.41
C TRP A 17 23.43 -1.88 -4.53
N PHE A 18 23.64 -0.61 -4.89
CA PHE A 18 24.99 -0.06 -5.00
C PHE A 18 25.70 -0.03 -3.64
N SER A 19 24.99 0.31 -2.56
CA SER A 19 25.55 0.38 -1.21
C SER A 19 25.95 -1.01 -0.70
N ASP A 20 25.11 -2.03 -0.92
CA ASP A 20 25.38 -3.44 -0.60
C ASP A 20 26.58 -3.97 -1.41
N LYS A 21 26.66 -3.67 -2.71
CA LYS A 21 27.82 -4.04 -3.51
C LYS A 21 29.10 -3.34 -3.09
N LYS A 22 29.04 -2.06 -2.70
CA LYS A 22 30.19 -1.32 -2.21
C LYS A 22 30.73 -1.84 -0.87
N THR A 23 29.88 -2.43 -0.02
CA THR A 23 30.33 -3.06 1.23
C THR A 23 30.98 -4.42 1.00
N HIS A 24 30.57 -5.14 -0.04
CA HIS A 24 31.08 -6.49 -0.33
C HIS A 24 32.18 -6.53 -1.41
N THR A 25 32.37 -5.46 -2.18
CA THR A 25 33.33 -5.37 -3.30
C THR A 25 33.86 -3.94 -3.42
N ALA A 26 34.96 -3.73 -4.14
CA ALA A 26 35.53 -2.38 -4.40
C ALA A 26 34.70 -1.53 -5.39
N MET A 27 33.38 -1.73 -5.45
CA MET A 27 32.52 -1.15 -6.48
C MET A 27 32.44 0.37 -6.42
N THR A 28 32.74 0.97 -7.56
CA THR A 28 32.66 2.41 -7.82
C THR A 28 31.53 2.73 -8.80
N TRP A 29 31.09 4.00 -8.82
CA TRP A 29 30.11 4.47 -9.81
C TRP A 29 30.59 4.28 -11.26
N ARG A 30 31.91 4.37 -11.49
CA ARG A 30 32.53 4.13 -12.79
C ARG A 30 32.37 2.66 -13.20
N GLU A 31 32.63 1.73 -12.29
CA GLU A 31 32.48 0.30 -12.56
C GLU A 31 31.03 -0.09 -12.77
N PHE A 32 30.11 0.43 -11.97
CA PHE A 32 28.68 0.17 -12.18
C PHE A 32 28.21 0.70 -13.54
N SER A 33 28.64 1.92 -13.91
CA SER A 33 28.33 2.49 -15.21
C SER A 33 28.92 1.66 -16.36
N LYS A 34 30.17 1.18 -16.22
CA LYS A 34 30.83 0.30 -17.19
C LYS A 34 30.11 -1.04 -17.31
N LEU A 35 29.75 -1.66 -16.20
CA LEU A 35 29.04 -2.94 -16.12
C LEU A 35 27.68 -2.85 -16.84
N ALA A 36 26.96 -1.76 -16.62
CA ALA A 36 25.70 -1.49 -17.31
C ALA A 36 25.88 -0.87 -18.71
N GLY A 37 27.10 -0.79 -19.25
CA GLY A 37 27.42 -0.36 -20.63
C GLY A 37 27.35 1.15 -20.91
N PHE A 38 27.35 2.01 -19.89
CA PHE A 38 27.28 3.47 -20.05
C PHE A 38 28.67 4.08 -20.17
N ARG A 39 28.81 5.06 -21.08
CA ARG A 39 30.05 5.83 -21.26
C ARG A 39 30.29 6.81 -20.12
N SER A 40 29.23 7.41 -19.58
CA SER A 40 29.34 8.38 -18.49
C SER A 40 29.53 7.65 -17.15
N PRO A 41 30.62 7.92 -16.41
CA PRO A 41 30.90 7.27 -15.13
C PRO A 41 30.02 7.78 -13.97
N VAL A 42 29.24 8.84 -14.20
CA VAL A 42 28.40 9.50 -13.17
C VAL A 42 26.90 9.33 -13.46
N TYR A 43 26.51 8.83 -14.64
CA TYR A 43 25.11 8.72 -15.02
C TYR A 43 24.29 7.90 -14.02
N LEU A 44 24.76 6.71 -13.64
CA LEU A 44 24.03 5.88 -12.68
C LEU A 44 24.01 6.48 -11.27
N LYS A 45 25.01 7.27 -10.89
CA LYS A 45 24.96 8.05 -9.65
C LYS A 45 23.81 9.06 -9.68
N LEU A 46 23.67 9.80 -10.78
CA LEU A 46 22.58 10.76 -10.96
C LEU A 46 21.21 10.09 -10.98
N VAL A 47 21.12 8.91 -11.60
CA VAL A 47 19.91 8.08 -11.53
C VAL A 47 19.64 7.71 -10.08
N CYS A 48 20.58 7.10 -9.36
CA CYS A 48 20.40 6.77 -7.95
C CYS A 48 19.99 7.96 -7.07
N GLU A 49 20.46 9.18 -7.38
CA GLU A 49 20.09 10.40 -6.65
C GLU A 49 18.72 10.99 -7.07
N GLY A 50 18.00 10.37 -8.01
CA GLY A 50 16.72 10.87 -8.53
C GLY A 50 16.85 12.07 -9.47
N LYS A 51 18.09 12.43 -9.87
CA LYS A 51 18.39 13.58 -10.75
C LYS A 51 18.28 13.24 -12.24
N SER A 52 18.13 11.97 -12.59
CA SER A 52 18.01 11.51 -13.97
C SER A 52 17.16 10.23 -14.03
N GLY A 53 16.44 10.04 -15.14
CA GLY A 53 15.64 8.83 -15.37
C GLY A 53 16.36 7.81 -16.25
N LEU A 54 16.06 6.52 -16.06
CA LEU A 54 16.40 5.46 -17.01
C LEU A 54 15.50 5.50 -18.24
N ARG A 55 16.05 5.29 -19.44
CA ARG A 55 15.26 5.32 -20.69
C ARG A 55 15.65 4.18 -21.63
N GLY A 56 14.65 3.68 -22.37
CA GLY A 56 14.83 2.77 -23.49
C GLY A 56 15.69 1.54 -23.12
N PRO A 57 16.70 1.18 -23.94
CA PRO A 57 17.58 0.03 -23.70
C PRO A 57 18.36 0.10 -22.38
N GLY A 58 18.51 1.30 -21.79
CA GLY A 58 19.21 1.51 -20.53
C GLY A 58 18.57 0.79 -19.34
N ILE A 59 17.24 0.58 -19.36
CA ILE A 59 16.53 -0.12 -18.28
C ILE A 59 17.00 -1.59 -18.20
N LEU A 60 17.01 -2.28 -19.35
CA LEU A 60 17.42 -3.67 -19.44
C LEU A 60 18.90 -3.85 -19.05
N ARG A 61 19.76 -2.97 -19.56
CA ARG A 61 21.20 -3.01 -19.25
C ARG A 61 21.49 -2.81 -17.77
N VAL A 62 20.78 -1.89 -17.12
CA VAL A 62 20.92 -1.66 -15.67
C VAL A 62 20.39 -2.85 -14.88
N ALA A 63 19.23 -3.38 -15.25
CA ALA A 63 18.64 -4.55 -14.61
C ALA A 63 19.59 -5.76 -14.65
N HIS A 64 20.13 -6.09 -15.82
CA HIS A 64 21.10 -7.19 -15.96
C HIS A 64 22.42 -6.92 -15.23
N ALA A 65 22.91 -5.68 -15.22
CA ALA A 65 24.09 -5.31 -14.42
C ALA A 65 23.86 -5.50 -12.92
N MET A 66 22.62 -5.37 -12.45
CA MET A 66 22.22 -5.65 -11.08
C MET A 66 21.94 -7.13 -10.81
N GLY A 67 22.03 -7.99 -11.84
CA GLY A 67 21.75 -9.41 -11.76
C GLY A 67 20.25 -9.76 -11.81
N LEU A 68 19.39 -8.84 -12.23
CA LEU A 68 17.96 -9.09 -12.36
C LEU A 68 17.67 -9.87 -13.63
N ASP A 69 16.88 -10.93 -13.49
CA ASP A 69 16.40 -11.75 -14.61
C ASP A 69 14.95 -12.22 -14.36
N GLY A 70 14.33 -12.81 -15.38
CA GLY A 70 12.99 -13.39 -15.31
C GLY A 70 11.95 -12.42 -14.74
N PHE A 71 11.34 -12.79 -13.62
CA PHE A 71 10.29 -11.99 -13.00
C PHE A 71 10.81 -10.71 -12.32
N GLU A 72 12.03 -10.72 -11.76
CA GLU A 72 12.62 -9.54 -11.12
C GLU A 72 12.92 -8.46 -12.16
N LEU A 73 13.36 -8.87 -13.36
CA LEU A 73 13.52 -7.99 -14.51
C LEU A 73 12.17 -7.40 -14.94
N ALA A 74 11.13 -8.22 -15.05
CA ALA A 74 9.78 -7.76 -15.40
C ALA A 74 9.23 -6.78 -14.36
N TYR A 75 9.45 -7.05 -13.07
CA TYR A 75 9.03 -6.16 -11.99
C TYR A 75 9.79 -4.83 -12.05
N PHE A 76 11.12 -4.86 -12.18
CA PHE A 76 11.94 -3.65 -12.26
C PHE A 76 11.54 -2.77 -13.44
N ARG A 77 11.25 -3.36 -14.61
CA ARG A 77 10.74 -2.61 -15.77
C ARG A 77 9.42 -1.91 -15.46
N SER A 78 8.49 -2.62 -14.84
CA SER A 78 7.18 -2.10 -14.45
C SER A 78 7.32 -1.01 -13.39
N LEU A 79 8.24 -1.18 -12.44
CA LEU A 79 8.59 -0.20 -11.41
C LEU A 79 9.15 1.10 -12.01
N VAL A 80 10.10 1.00 -12.95
CA VAL A 80 10.63 2.19 -13.66
C VAL A 80 9.52 2.90 -14.42
N ALA A 81 8.67 2.15 -15.13
CA ALA A 81 7.56 2.72 -15.89
C ALA A 81 6.52 3.39 -14.98
N PHE A 82 6.19 2.77 -13.84
CA PHE A 82 5.33 3.33 -12.79
C PHE A 82 5.90 4.63 -12.23
N ASN A 83 7.18 4.68 -11.89
CA ASN A 83 7.80 5.87 -11.32
C ASN A 83 7.97 7.02 -12.32
N GLN A 84 8.11 6.72 -13.62
CA GLN A 84 8.28 7.74 -14.66
C GLN A 84 6.98 8.15 -15.38
N ALA A 85 5.86 7.47 -15.12
CA ALA A 85 4.58 7.75 -15.78
C ALA A 85 4.04 9.14 -15.43
N ARG A 86 3.73 9.93 -16.46
CA ARG A 86 3.12 11.28 -16.29
C ARG A 86 1.59 11.25 -16.21
N ARG A 87 0.95 10.24 -16.82
CA ARG A 87 -0.50 10.09 -16.85
C ARG A 87 -0.93 9.07 -15.81
N GLU A 88 -1.94 9.41 -15.02
CA GLU A 88 -2.47 8.56 -13.96
C GLU A 88 -2.91 7.17 -14.48
N ALA A 89 -3.61 7.12 -15.62
CA ALA A 89 -4.02 5.85 -16.22
C ALA A 89 -2.84 4.92 -16.58
N ILE A 90 -1.73 5.49 -17.05
CA ILE A 90 -0.50 4.71 -17.37
C ILE A 90 0.19 4.27 -16.08
N ARG A 91 0.24 5.16 -15.09
CA ARG A 91 0.78 4.86 -13.78
C ARG A 91 0.01 3.71 -13.12
N GLN A 92 -1.31 3.76 -13.15
CA GLN A 92 -2.19 2.73 -12.62
C GLN A 92 -2.01 1.39 -13.34
N LYS A 93 -1.88 1.39 -14.68
CA LYS A 93 -1.59 0.17 -15.45
C LYS A 93 -0.31 -0.52 -14.99
N HIS A 94 0.80 0.21 -14.90
CA HIS A 94 2.08 -0.39 -14.48
C HIS A 94 2.08 -0.79 -13.01
N PHE A 95 1.30 -0.10 -12.18
CA PHE A 95 1.06 -0.48 -10.79
C PHE A 95 0.34 -1.84 -10.69
N GLU A 96 -0.68 -2.08 -11.50
CA GLU A 96 -1.37 -3.37 -11.58
C GLU A 96 -0.46 -4.49 -12.09
N GLU A 97 0.42 -4.21 -13.06
CA GLU A 97 1.44 -5.15 -13.54
C GLU A 97 2.43 -5.53 -12.42
N MET A 98 2.93 -4.55 -11.64
CA MET A 98 3.79 -4.81 -10.48
C MET A 98 3.08 -5.70 -9.44
N GLN A 99 1.80 -5.46 -9.17
CA GLN A 99 1.00 -6.27 -8.25
C GLN A 99 0.87 -7.71 -8.75
N ALA A 100 0.54 -7.91 -10.03
CA ALA A 100 0.39 -9.23 -10.62
C ALA A 100 1.69 -10.04 -10.53
N LEU A 101 2.84 -9.40 -10.82
CA LEU A 101 4.16 -10.02 -10.73
C LEU A 101 4.53 -10.37 -9.28
N SER A 102 4.30 -9.47 -8.33
CA SER A 102 4.57 -9.73 -6.91
C SER A 102 3.73 -10.90 -6.39
N LYS A 103 2.44 -10.95 -6.75
CA LYS A 103 1.50 -12.01 -6.36
C LYS A 103 1.85 -13.37 -6.99
N ALA A 104 2.23 -13.39 -8.26
CA ALA A 104 2.54 -14.63 -8.97
C ALA A 104 3.84 -15.30 -8.48
N HIS A 105 4.79 -14.52 -7.98
CA HIS A 105 6.12 -15.02 -7.62
C HIS A 105 6.36 -15.15 -6.11
N CYS A 106 5.29 -15.08 -5.29
CA CYS A 106 5.26 -15.50 -3.87
C CYS A 106 6.50 -15.16 -3.04
N VAL A 107 7.09 -13.99 -3.24
CA VAL A 107 8.25 -13.61 -2.44
C VAL A 107 7.72 -13.13 -1.10
N ASN A 108 7.75 -14.08 -0.16
CA ASN A 108 7.60 -13.90 1.27
C ASN A 108 8.73 -13.02 1.80
N VAL A 109 8.62 -11.69 1.62
CA VAL A 109 9.43 -10.77 2.43
C VAL A 109 8.81 -10.75 3.83
N LEU A 110 9.66 -10.98 4.82
CA LEU A 110 9.40 -11.31 6.23
C LEU A 110 8.48 -10.35 7.04
N GLY A 111 7.76 -9.44 6.39
CA GLY A 111 6.63 -8.68 6.93
C GLY A 111 5.27 -8.97 6.25
N GLN A 112 5.16 -9.94 5.33
CA GLN A 112 3.97 -10.14 4.48
C GLN A 112 2.74 -10.74 5.19
N LYS A 113 2.91 -11.50 6.28
CA LYS A 113 1.76 -12.11 7.00
C LYS A 113 0.75 -11.06 7.48
N SER A 114 1.20 -9.83 7.72
CA SER A 114 0.34 -8.68 8.06
C SER A 114 -0.01 -7.77 6.88
N MET A 115 0.71 -7.83 5.76
CA MET A 115 0.45 -6.98 4.59
C MET A 115 -0.66 -7.49 3.68
N GLY A 116 -0.80 -8.81 3.53
CA GLY A 116 -1.91 -9.40 2.74
C GLY A 116 -3.28 -8.99 3.29
N TYR A 117 -3.37 -8.66 4.58
CA TYR A 117 -4.56 -8.08 5.19
C TYR A 117 -5.01 -6.78 4.49
N PHE A 118 -4.10 -5.95 4.02
CA PHE A 118 -4.41 -4.68 3.35
C PHE A 118 -4.66 -4.83 1.83
N GLU A 119 -4.38 -5.97 1.22
CA GLU A 119 -4.54 -6.17 -0.23
C GLU A 119 -6.01 -6.15 -0.70
N SER A 120 -6.94 -6.42 0.22
CA SER A 120 -8.36 -6.49 -0.08
C SER A 120 -9.17 -5.87 1.05
N TRP A 121 -10.07 -4.95 0.69
CA TRP A 121 -11.08 -4.41 1.61
C TRP A 121 -11.95 -5.48 2.29
N LEU A 122 -12.08 -6.67 1.69
CA LEU A 122 -12.83 -7.79 2.26
C LEU A 122 -12.24 -8.24 3.60
N ASN A 123 -10.91 -8.19 3.73
CA ASN A 123 -10.21 -8.69 4.90
C ASN A 123 -10.60 -7.92 6.18
N PRO A 124 -10.50 -6.57 6.24
CA PRO A 124 -10.95 -5.84 7.41
C PRO A 124 -12.46 -5.93 7.62
N VAL A 125 -13.27 -5.88 6.56
CA VAL A 125 -14.73 -5.92 6.72
C VAL A 125 -15.19 -7.27 7.28
N LEU A 126 -14.70 -8.39 6.74
CA LEU A 126 -15.11 -9.73 7.18
C LEU A 126 -14.49 -10.10 8.52
N ARG A 127 -13.32 -9.56 8.87
CA ARG A 127 -12.75 -9.70 10.22
C ARG A 127 -13.67 -9.10 11.29
N GLU A 128 -14.27 -7.94 11.03
CA GLU A 128 -15.24 -7.31 11.95
C GLU A 128 -16.62 -7.97 11.91
N LEU A 129 -17.12 -8.29 10.71
CA LEU A 129 -18.50 -8.73 10.51
C LEU A 129 -18.76 -10.18 10.96
N VAL A 130 -17.86 -11.10 10.62
CA VAL A 130 -18.11 -12.55 10.80
C VAL A 130 -18.31 -12.97 12.27
N PRO A 131 -17.54 -12.45 13.25
CA PRO A 131 -17.75 -12.76 14.66
C PRO A 131 -19.16 -12.46 15.18
N HIS A 132 -19.78 -11.40 14.65
CA HIS A 132 -21.13 -10.95 15.01
C HIS A 132 -22.23 -11.65 14.19
N MET A 133 -21.88 -12.64 13.36
CA MET A 133 -22.81 -13.43 12.56
C MET A 133 -22.69 -14.94 12.86
N PRO A 134 -22.76 -15.38 14.13
CA PRO A 134 -22.48 -16.77 14.50
C PRO A 134 -23.44 -17.74 13.80
N GLY A 135 -22.86 -18.79 13.20
CA GLY A 135 -23.60 -19.86 12.51
C GLY A 135 -24.06 -19.51 11.09
N LYS A 136 -23.91 -18.26 10.64
CA LYS A 136 -24.37 -17.82 9.31
C LYS A 136 -23.47 -18.38 8.21
N LYS A 137 -24.09 -18.81 7.10
CA LYS A 137 -23.37 -19.32 5.93
C LYS A 137 -22.73 -18.17 5.14
N PRO A 138 -21.67 -18.40 4.35
CA PRO A 138 -21.01 -17.37 3.54
C PRO A 138 -21.97 -16.54 2.66
N LYS A 139 -23.02 -17.16 2.09
CA LYS A 139 -24.06 -16.46 1.32
C LYS A 139 -24.84 -15.43 2.15
N GLN A 140 -25.10 -15.72 3.42
CA GLN A 140 -25.84 -14.82 4.31
C GLN A 140 -24.97 -13.65 4.77
N VAL A 141 -23.67 -13.90 5.00
CA VAL A 141 -22.69 -12.85 5.29
C VAL A 141 -22.52 -11.91 4.09
N ALA A 142 -22.43 -12.46 2.87
CA ALA A 142 -22.27 -11.68 1.64
C ALA A 142 -23.39 -10.64 1.42
N VAL A 143 -24.63 -10.95 1.82
CA VAL A 143 -25.79 -10.05 1.67
C VAL A 143 -25.72 -8.83 2.60
N GLN A 144 -24.94 -8.90 3.69
CA GLN A 144 -24.78 -7.77 4.62
C GLN A 144 -23.75 -6.74 4.15
N CYS A 145 -22.92 -7.09 3.17
CA CYS A 145 -21.94 -6.15 2.62
C CYS A 145 -22.62 -5.19 1.64
N MET A 146 -22.44 -3.88 1.86
CA MET A 146 -22.99 -2.86 0.95
C MET A 146 -22.41 -2.99 -0.47
N PRO A 147 -21.07 -3.05 -0.67
CA PRO A 147 -20.55 -3.51 -1.96
C PRO A 147 -20.89 -4.98 -2.15
N LYS A 148 -21.52 -5.32 -3.28
CA LYS A 148 -21.92 -6.69 -3.59
C LYS A 148 -20.72 -7.62 -3.67
N ILE A 149 -20.76 -8.71 -2.90
CA ILE A 149 -19.74 -9.77 -2.90
C ILE A 149 -20.39 -11.14 -3.02
N THR A 150 -19.59 -12.14 -3.39
CA THR A 150 -20.04 -13.52 -3.56
C THR A 150 -19.75 -14.38 -2.32
N ALA A 151 -20.53 -15.45 -2.15
CA ALA A 151 -20.27 -16.44 -1.11
C ALA A 151 -18.86 -17.06 -1.23
N LYS A 152 -18.35 -17.22 -2.46
CA LYS A 152 -16.99 -17.73 -2.72
C LYS A 152 -15.91 -16.78 -2.18
N GLN A 153 -16.08 -15.47 -2.41
CA GLN A 153 -15.18 -14.45 -1.86
C GLN A 153 -15.19 -14.46 -0.32
N VAL A 154 -16.37 -14.56 0.29
CA VAL A 154 -16.49 -14.66 1.75
C VAL A 154 -15.76 -15.89 2.29
N SER A 155 -15.99 -17.07 1.73
CA SER A 155 -15.30 -18.30 2.17
C SER A 155 -13.78 -18.17 2.06
N ALA A 156 -13.28 -17.74 0.89
CA ALA A 156 -11.86 -17.59 0.65
C ALA A 156 -11.21 -16.59 1.62
N THR A 157 -11.89 -15.48 1.92
CA THR A 157 -11.38 -14.48 2.87
C THR A 157 -11.40 -15.00 4.30
N ILE A 158 -12.44 -15.71 4.74
CA ILE A 158 -12.49 -16.31 6.09
C ILE A 158 -11.38 -17.35 6.25
N GLU A 159 -11.14 -18.19 5.25
CA GLU A 159 -10.04 -19.15 5.23
C GLU A 159 -8.68 -18.45 5.35
N TYR A 160 -8.47 -17.41 4.55
CA TYR A 160 -7.26 -16.58 4.62
C TYR A 160 -7.05 -15.95 6.01
N LEU A 161 -8.08 -15.28 6.56
CA LEU A 161 -8.02 -14.65 7.87
C LEU A 161 -7.76 -15.67 8.99
N THR A 162 -8.32 -16.88 8.86
CA THR A 162 -8.06 -17.98 9.81
C THR A 162 -6.61 -18.47 9.71
N ALA A 163 -6.11 -18.68 8.49
CA ALA A 163 -4.73 -19.11 8.25
C ALA A 163 -3.70 -18.08 8.74
N MET A 164 -4.03 -16.79 8.68
CA MET A 164 -3.21 -15.70 9.22
C MET A 164 -3.37 -15.49 10.73
N GLY A 165 -4.22 -16.27 11.39
CA GLY A 165 -4.48 -16.14 12.83
C GLY A 165 -5.14 -14.82 13.19
N LEU A 166 -5.88 -14.19 12.26
CA LEU A 166 -6.67 -12.97 12.49
C LEU A 166 -8.12 -13.30 12.90
N LEU A 167 -8.58 -14.50 12.56
CA LEU A 167 -9.79 -15.12 13.06
C LEU A 167 -9.48 -16.50 13.64
N LYS A 168 -10.20 -16.89 14.69
CA LYS A 168 -10.15 -18.22 15.28
C LYS A 168 -11.50 -18.88 15.14
N LYS A 169 -11.54 -20.10 14.62
CA LYS A 169 -12.79 -20.87 14.53
C LYS A 169 -13.17 -21.41 15.91
N SER A 170 -14.34 -21.04 16.43
CA SER A 170 -14.89 -21.51 17.71
C SER A 170 -16.06 -22.50 17.54
N GLY A 171 -16.48 -22.77 16.29
CA GLY A 171 -17.49 -23.77 15.99
C GLY A 171 -17.86 -23.81 14.50
N LYS A 172 -18.93 -24.54 14.16
CA LYS A 172 -19.45 -24.58 12.79
C LYS A 172 -19.97 -23.20 12.38
N ASN A 173 -19.27 -22.56 11.43
CA ASN A 173 -19.51 -21.17 11.00
C ASN A 173 -19.52 -20.15 12.17
N LYS A 174 -18.73 -20.42 13.22
CA LYS A 174 -18.54 -19.49 14.35
C LYS A 174 -17.06 -19.16 14.43
N PHE A 175 -16.77 -17.87 14.47
CA PHE A 175 -15.41 -17.34 14.48
C PHE A 175 -15.32 -16.22 15.51
N GLU A 176 -14.14 -16.07 16.09
CA GLU A 176 -13.79 -15.02 17.04
C GLU A 176 -12.58 -14.26 16.51
N GLN A 177 -12.48 -12.97 16.83
CA GLN A 177 -11.27 -12.20 16.52
C GLN A 177 -10.15 -12.58 17.47
N THR A 178 -8.92 -12.63 16.96
CA THR A 178 -7.74 -12.91 17.78
C THR A 178 -7.12 -11.67 18.42
N ASN A 179 -7.45 -10.47 17.93
CA ASN A 179 -7.03 -9.17 18.46
C ASN A 179 -8.18 -8.17 18.30
N LYS A 180 -8.29 -7.15 19.15
CA LYS A 180 -9.36 -6.14 19.02
C LYS A 180 -9.07 -5.05 17.97
N THR A 181 -7.82 -4.90 17.49
CA THR A 181 -7.49 -3.82 16.54
C THR A 181 -6.36 -4.18 15.58
N VAL A 182 -6.51 -3.82 14.29
CA VAL A 182 -5.43 -3.85 13.29
C VAL A 182 -5.37 -2.49 12.61
N SER A 183 -4.25 -1.78 12.77
CA SER A 183 -4.01 -0.45 12.21
C SER A 183 -2.77 -0.46 11.32
N THR A 184 -2.74 0.43 10.33
CA THR A 184 -1.53 0.64 9.51
C THR A 184 -0.37 1.25 10.30
N GLY A 185 -0.62 1.79 11.51
CA GLY A 185 0.44 2.35 12.37
C GLY A 185 1.14 3.58 11.77
N LYS A 186 2.31 3.93 12.33
CA LYS A 186 3.24 4.90 11.73
C LYS A 186 4.11 4.13 10.74
N MET A 187 4.14 4.56 9.49
CA MET A 187 4.94 3.92 8.45
C MET A 187 5.89 4.96 7.85
N ASP A 188 7.18 4.63 7.81
CA ASP A 188 8.20 5.47 7.14
C ASP A 188 8.12 5.33 5.60
N PHE A 189 7.39 4.32 5.12
CA PHE A 189 7.07 4.06 3.72
C PHE A 189 5.71 3.34 3.63
N VAL A 190 4.86 3.68 2.66
CA VAL A 190 3.51 3.07 2.52
C VAL A 190 3.59 1.85 1.59
N PRO A 191 3.43 0.61 2.09
CA PRO A 191 3.49 -0.59 1.26
C PRO A 191 2.40 -0.63 0.19
N LEU A 192 2.62 -1.44 -0.85
CA LEU A 192 1.79 -1.48 -2.06
C LEU A 192 0.34 -1.83 -1.73
N ALA A 193 0.17 -2.84 -0.87
CA ALA A 193 -1.12 -3.28 -0.35
C ALA A 193 -1.87 -2.16 0.39
N VAL A 194 -1.18 -1.31 1.15
CA VAL A 194 -1.80 -0.22 1.90
C VAL A 194 -2.27 0.90 0.96
N GLN A 195 -1.51 1.20 -0.09
CA GLN A 195 -1.94 2.15 -1.13
C GLN A 195 -3.17 1.63 -1.87
N GLN A 196 -3.18 0.35 -2.23
CA GLN A 196 -4.34 -0.29 -2.86
C GLN A 196 -5.58 -0.20 -1.97
N MET A 197 -5.42 -0.44 -0.67
CA MET A 197 -6.51 -0.23 0.29
C MET A 197 -7.00 1.21 0.25
N HIS A 198 -6.11 2.21 0.29
CA HIS A 198 -6.52 3.62 0.24
C HIS A 198 -7.32 3.97 -1.02
N LEU A 199 -6.93 3.45 -2.19
CA LEU A 199 -7.66 3.64 -3.45
C LEU A 199 -9.06 3.02 -3.39
N GLN A 200 -9.16 1.77 -2.93
CA GLN A 200 -10.46 1.08 -2.76
C GLN A 200 -11.38 1.85 -1.80
N MET A 201 -10.83 2.32 -0.68
CA MET A 201 -11.58 3.08 0.32
C MET A 201 -12.02 4.45 -0.19
N GLY A 202 -11.20 5.11 -1.03
CA GLY A 202 -11.59 6.35 -1.72
C GLY A 202 -12.77 6.13 -2.67
N ALA A 203 -12.75 5.04 -3.44
CA ALA A 203 -13.86 4.67 -4.31
C ALA A 203 -15.16 4.41 -3.53
N PHE A 204 -15.08 3.72 -2.37
CA PHE A 204 -16.23 3.54 -1.50
C PHE A 204 -16.74 4.82 -0.86
N ALA A 205 -15.85 5.76 -0.51
CA ALA A 205 -16.27 7.07 -0.01
C ALA A 205 -17.08 7.83 -1.09
N LEU A 206 -16.67 7.78 -2.35
CA LEU A 206 -17.41 8.37 -3.47
C LEU A 206 -18.79 7.73 -3.67
N ASP A 207 -18.87 6.40 -3.53
CA ASP A 207 -20.15 5.68 -3.63
C ASP A 207 -21.08 5.97 -2.46
N ALA A 208 -20.56 5.98 -1.23
CA ALA A 208 -21.29 6.30 -0.02
C ALA A 208 -21.88 7.72 -0.08
N ILE A 209 -21.19 8.67 -0.73
CA ILE A 209 -21.72 10.01 -0.93
C ILE A 209 -23.03 10.02 -1.74
N LYS A 210 -23.18 9.05 -2.66
CA LYS A 210 -24.36 8.93 -3.53
C LYS A 210 -25.45 8.06 -2.91
N ASN A 211 -25.06 6.97 -2.24
CA ASN A 211 -25.97 5.87 -1.92
C ASN A 211 -26.26 5.67 -0.44
N VAL A 212 -25.51 6.31 0.48
CA VAL A 212 -25.75 6.21 1.93
C VAL A 212 -26.50 7.45 2.42
N PRO A 213 -27.60 7.31 3.20
CA PRO A 213 -28.33 8.45 3.77
C PRO A 213 -27.44 9.33 4.67
N LEU A 214 -27.72 10.64 4.73
CA LEU A 214 -26.96 11.59 5.56
C LEU A 214 -26.92 11.22 7.05
N SER A 215 -27.97 10.57 7.57
CA SER A 215 -28.02 10.10 8.96
C SER A 215 -27.08 8.94 9.26
N GLU A 216 -26.58 8.24 8.23
CA GLU A 216 -25.76 7.04 8.35
C GLU A 216 -24.32 7.25 7.83
N ARG A 217 -23.97 8.49 7.46
CA ARG A 217 -22.61 8.86 7.04
C ARG A 217 -22.22 10.21 7.61
N SER A 218 -20.91 10.40 7.81
CA SER A 218 -20.34 11.70 8.11
C SER A 218 -19.27 12.03 7.08
N VAL A 219 -19.53 13.08 6.28
CA VAL A 219 -18.58 13.59 5.28
C VAL A 219 -18.44 15.08 5.51
N SER A 220 -17.29 15.48 6.01
CA SER A 220 -16.94 16.88 6.25
C SER A 220 -15.56 17.17 5.65
N GLY A 221 -15.34 18.43 5.28
CA GLY A 221 -14.11 18.86 4.62
C GLY A 221 -13.79 20.30 4.93
N LEU A 222 -12.50 20.64 4.87
CA LEU A 222 -11.97 21.98 5.10
C LEU A 222 -10.78 22.22 4.17
N THR A 223 -10.71 23.42 3.60
CA THR A 223 -9.59 23.83 2.72
C THR A 223 -8.80 24.92 3.43
N LEU A 224 -7.52 24.69 3.67
CA LEU A 224 -6.66 25.59 4.44
C LEU A 224 -5.34 25.86 3.71
N GLY A 225 -4.83 27.09 3.84
CA GLY A 225 -3.43 27.41 3.54
C GLY A 225 -2.55 26.99 4.72
N LEU A 226 -1.56 26.12 4.47
CA LEU A 226 -0.71 25.56 5.52
C LEU A 226 0.77 25.83 5.26
N THR A 227 1.50 26.18 6.32
CA THR A 227 2.96 26.06 6.33
C THR A 227 3.37 24.61 6.62
N GLN A 228 4.61 24.23 6.29
CA GLN A 228 5.15 22.90 6.62
C GLN A 228 5.08 22.60 8.13
N LYS A 229 5.32 23.61 8.97
CA LYS A 229 5.24 23.49 10.43
C LYS A 229 3.81 23.20 10.89
N SER A 230 2.82 23.92 10.35
CA SER A 230 1.41 23.69 10.67
C SER A 230 0.92 22.34 10.14
N PHE A 231 1.37 21.92 8.95
CA PHE A 231 1.08 20.58 8.40
C PHE A 231 1.55 19.47 9.36
N GLN A 232 2.79 19.52 9.84
CA GLN A 232 3.32 18.52 10.78
C GLN A 232 2.54 18.47 12.10
N LYS A 233 2.10 19.63 12.62
CA LYS A 233 1.24 19.68 13.80
C LYS A 233 -0.10 18.98 13.56
N ILE A 234 -0.75 19.26 12.43
CA ILE A 234 -2.03 18.63 12.07
C ILE A 234 -1.86 17.11 11.89
N VAL A 235 -0.77 16.65 11.28
CA VAL A 235 -0.48 15.21 11.14
C VAL A 235 -0.40 14.53 12.52
N LYS A 236 0.20 15.19 13.52
CA LYS A 236 0.24 14.69 14.89
C LYS A 236 -1.17 14.62 15.50
N GLU A 237 -1.97 15.68 15.37
CA GLU A 237 -3.35 15.70 15.84
C GLU A 237 -4.21 14.59 15.21
N LEU A 238 -4.05 14.34 13.90
CA LEU A 238 -4.73 13.24 13.21
C LEU A 238 -4.32 11.87 13.76
N ALA A 239 -3.05 11.70 14.17
CA ALA A 239 -2.61 10.47 14.84
C ALA A 239 -3.24 10.31 16.23
N ASP A 240 -3.26 11.39 17.02
CA ASP A 240 -3.81 11.39 18.38
C ASP A 240 -5.33 11.20 18.35
N PHE A 241 -6.02 11.82 17.40
CA PHE A 241 -7.44 11.63 17.15
C PHE A 241 -7.78 10.17 16.80
N ARG A 242 -7.00 9.52 15.92
CA ARG A 242 -7.20 8.08 15.63
C ARG A 242 -7.10 7.22 16.88
N ARG A 243 -6.17 7.50 17.80
CA ARG A 243 -6.08 6.75 19.07
C ARG A 243 -7.33 6.93 19.92
N ARG A 244 -7.88 8.15 20.00
CA ARG A 244 -9.14 8.42 20.72
C ARG A 244 -10.32 7.70 20.09
N ILE A 245 -10.43 7.67 18.76
CA ILE A 245 -11.50 6.93 18.06
C ILE A 245 -11.40 5.43 18.30
N ILE A 246 -10.19 4.86 18.29
CA ILE A 246 -10.00 3.43 18.62
C ILE A 246 -10.49 3.15 20.03
N ALA A 247 -10.17 4.00 21.01
CA ALA A 247 -10.63 3.83 22.39
C ALA A 247 -12.16 3.75 22.45
N ILE A 248 -12.85 4.74 21.86
CA ILE A 248 -14.33 4.78 21.78
C ILE A 248 -14.89 3.51 21.11
N ALA A 249 -14.34 3.12 19.96
CA ALA A 249 -14.82 1.96 19.21
C ALA A 249 -14.57 0.60 19.90
N THR A 250 -13.79 0.58 20.99
CA THR A 250 -13.49 -0.61 21.78
C THR A 250 -14.10 -0.59 23.18
N GLU A 251 -14.92 0.42 23.51
CA GLU A 251 -15.66 0.51 24.77
C GLU A 251 -16.79 -0.53 24.84
N ASP A 252 -17.48 -0.75 23.72
CA ASP A 252 -18.56 -1.74 23.59
C ASP A 252 -18.05 -3.03 22.92
N ASP A 253 -18.53 -4.17 23.41
CA ASP A 253 -18.24 -5.50 22.82
C ASP A 253 -19.27 -5.91 21.75
N ASP A 254 -20.34 -5.14 21.56
CA ASP A 254 -21.38 -5.35 20.54
C ASP A 254 -21.13 -4.50 19.28
N MET A 255 -21.60 -4.97 18.11
CA MET A 255 -21.43 -4.29 16.82
C MET A 255 -22.70 -4.37 15.97
N GLU A 256 -23.24 -3.20 15.60
CA GLU A 256 -24.40 -3.10 14.71
C GLU A 256 -24.01 -3.05 13.22
N ARG A 257 -22.92 -2.33 12.92
CA ARG A 257 -22.43 -2.12 11.56
C ARG A 257 -20.93 -1.85 11.51
N VAL A 258 -20.27 -2.40 10.50
CA VAL A 258 -18.85 -2.13 10.25
C VAL A 258 -18.71 -0.79 9.53
N TYR A 259 -18.13 0.20 10.21
CA TYR A 259 -17.80 1.50 9.62
C TYR A 259 -16.33 1.60 9.23
N ARG A 260 -16.07 2.36 8.16
CA ARG A 260 -14.71 2.76 7.78
C ARG A 260 -14.54 4.26 7.93
N LEU A 261 -13.64 4.69 8.80
CA LEU A 261 -13.18 6.07 8.89
C LEU A 261 -11.87 6.23 8.10
N ASN A 262 -11.88 7.13 7.12
CA ASN A 262 -10.67 7.55 6.41
C ASN A 262 -10.37 9.02 6.76
N LEU A 263 -9.14 9.29 7.18
CA LEU A 263 -8.65 10.65 7.41
C LEU A 263 -7.57 10.93 6.38
N GLN A 264 -7.80 11.92 5.52
CA GLN A 264 -6.92 12.25 4.41
C GLN A 264 -6.59 13.75 4.46
N LEU A 265 -5.31 14.06 4.49
CA LEU A 265 -4.78 15.42 4.35
C LEU A 265 -3.76 15.40 3.22
N PHE A 266 -4.07 16.10 2.13
CA PHE A 266 -3.24 16.11 0.91
C PHE A 266 -3.20 17.52 0.31
N PRO A 267 -2.10 17.89 -0.37
CA PRO A 267 -2.02 19.17 -1.05
C PRO A 267 -2.96 19.21 -2.26
N LEU A 268 -3.69 20.32 -2.41
CA LEU A 268 -4.48 20.63 -3.60
C LEU A 268 -3.76 21.54 -4.59
N THR A 269 -2.56 22.00 -4.22
CA THR A 269 -1.70 22.88 -5.01
C THR A 269 -0.24 22.45 -4.89
N TRP A 270 0.59 22.89 -5.84
CA TRP A 270 2.05 22.75 -5.71
C TRP A 270 2.59 23.71 -4.66
N SER A 271 3.79 23.41 -4.14
CA SER A 271 4.47 24.32 -3.22
C SER A 271 4.68 25.68 -3.89
N VAL A 272 4.05 26.72 -3.33
CA VAL A 272 4.29 28.10 -3.73
C VAL A 272 5.55 28.56 -3.02
N LYS A 273 6.62 28.87 -3.78
CA LYS A 273 7.82 29.47 -3.19
C LYS A 273 7.42 30.81 -2.56
N PRO A 274 7.85 31.11 -1.32
CA PRO A 274 7.65 32.44 -0.77
C PRO A 274 8.32 33.45 -1.73
N LYS A 275 7.66 34.59 -1.97
CA LYS A 275 8.31 35.71 -2.65
C LYS A 275 9.63 35.98 -1.92
N LYS A 276 10.73 35.96 -2.67
CA LYS A 276 11.97 36.58 -2.20
C LYS A 276 11.71 38.07 -2.28
N ASP A 277 11.43 38.68 -1.13
CA ASP A 277 11.64 40.11 -0.96
C ASP A 277 13.15 40.40 -0.93
#